data_AF-A0A1I1UHW3-F1
#
_entry.id   AF-A0A1I1UHW3-F1
#
_cell.length_a   1.000
_cell.length_b   1.000
_cell.length_c   1.000
_cell.angle_alpha   90.00
_cell.angle_beta   90.00
_cell.angle_gamma   90.00
#
_symmetry.space_group_name_H-M   'P 1'
#
loop_
_entity.id
_entity.type
_entity.pdbx_description
1 polymer ?
#
loop_
_entity_poly.entity_id
_entity_poly.type
_entity_poly.pdbx_seq_one_letter_code
_entity_poly.pdbx_strand_id
1 'polypeptide(L)'
;MTEPNPYMFDGAGKALVAKHVADLPPIRSDAEFAHYARELIRSAKGHTPETPVEARAMTAALLCKMQAYDRLIEAFDRMDAGEI
;
A
#
# COMPACT_ATOMS: atom_id res chain seq x y z
N MET A 1 10.77 -25.33 1.04
CA MET A 1 9.37 -24.94 0.81
C MET A 1 9.35 -23.42 0.83
N THR A 2 8.89 -22.76 -0.23
CA THR A 2 8.75 -21.30 -0.25
C THR A 2 7.63 -20.94 0.72
N GLU A 3 7.89 -20.12 1.73
CA GLU A 3 6.83 -19.66 2.63
C GLU A 3 5.72 -18.99 1.80
N PRO A 4 4.43 -19.29 2.07
CA PRO A 4 3.34 -18.67 1.35
C PRO A 4 3.40 -17.15 1.54
N ASN A 5 3.48 -16.39 0.46
CA ASN A 5 3.49 -14.94 0.54
C ASN A 5 2.16 -14.46 1.17
N PRO A 6 2.18 -13.78 2.33
CA PRO A 6 0.97 -13.33 3.01
C PRO A 6 0.21 -12.26 2.22
N TYR A 7 0.74 -11.74 1.11
CA TYR A 7 0.04 -10.78 0.25
C TYR A 7 -0.52 -11.40 -1.03
N MET A 8 -0.62 -12.74 -1.10
CA MET A 8 -1.38 -13.43 -2.12
C MET A 8 -2.86 -13.51 -1.71
N PHE A 9 -3.70 -12.77 -2.43
CA PHE A 9 -5.15 -12.71 -2.19
C PHE A 9 -5.93 -13.45 -3.28
N ASP A 10 -6.96 -14.19 -2.87
CA ASP A 10 -8.00 -14.72 -3.75
C ASP A 10 -9.00 -13.62 -4.16
N GLY A 11 -10.10 -14.00 -4.83
CA GLY A 11 -11.11 -13.04 -5.29
C GLY A 11 -11.74 -12.22 -4.16
N ALA A 12 -12.02 -12.86 -3.01
CA ALA A 12 -12.60 -12.18 -1.85
C ALA A 12 -11.60 -11.24 -1.19
N GLY A 13 -10.35 -11.69 -1.01
CA GLY A 13 -9.28 -10.85 -0.48
C GLY A 13 -9.00 -9.63 -1.36
N LYS A 14 -9.01 -9.78 -2.68
CA LYS A 14 -8.88 -8.65 -3.62
C LYS A 14 -10.02 -7.64 -3.50
N ALA A 15 -11.26 -8.10 -3.29
CA ALA A 15 -12.40 -7.21 -3.08
C ALA A 15 -12.26 -6.41 -1.77
N LEU A 16 -11.75 -7.02 -0.71
CA LEU A 16 -11.45 -6.34 0.55
C LEU A 16 -10.36 -5.28 0.38
N VAL A 17 -9.27 -5.60 -0.34
CA VAL A 17 -8.23 -4.62 -0.67
C VAL A 17 -8.83 -3.45 -1.44
N ALA A 18 -9.61 -3.71 -2.49
CA ALA A 18 -10.24 -2.66 -3.29
C ALA A 18 -11.17 -1.77 -2.46
N LYS A 19 -11.95 -2.36 -1.56
CA LYS A 19 -12.79 -1.61 -0.61
C LYS A 19 -11.95 -0.71 0.29
N HIS A 20 -10.92 -1.24 0.93
CA HIS A 20 -10.04 -0.42 1.77
C HIS A 20 -9.31 0.67 0.99
N VAL A 21 -8.90 0.42 -0.25
CA VAL A 21 -8.32 1.44 -1.12
C VAL A 21 -9.33 2.55 -1.41
N ALA A 22 -10.61 2.22 -1.64
CA ALA A 22 -11.65 3.21 -1.85
C ALA A 22 -11.92 4.05 -0.58
N ASP A 23 -11.90 3.40 0.59
CA ASP A 23 -12.21 4.04 1.87
C ASP A 23 -11.05 4.89 2.42
N LEU A 24 -9.79 4.53 2.12
CA LEU A 24 -8.62 5.26 2.58
C LEU A 24 -8.45 6.60 1.82
N PRO A 25 -8.19 7.72 2.53
CA PRO A 25 -7.87 8.98 1.87
C PRO A 25 -6.55 8.87 1.08
N PRO A 26 -6.37 9.67 0.00
CA PRO A 26 -5.09 9.78 -0.66
C PRO A 26 -4.05 10.41 0.28
N ILE A 27 -2.79 9.99 0.15
CA ILE A 27 -1.65 10.61 0.82
C ILE A 27 -1.36 11.95 0.14
N ARG A 28 -1.12 13.00 0.93
CA ARG A 28 -1.03 14.38 0.46
C ARG A 28 0.33 15.04 0.68
N SER A 29 1.22 14.36 1.41
CA SER A 29 2.54 14.92 1.73
C SER A 29 3.57 13.84 2.04
N ASP A 30 4.85 14.21 1.94
CA ASP A 30 5.98 13.34 2.29
C ASP A 30 5.96 12.97 3.77
N ALA A 31 5.47 13.87 4.63
CA ALA A 31 5.33 13.61 6.06
C ALA A 31 4.29 12.50 6.33
N GLU A 32 3.15 12.53 5.62
CA GLU A 32 2.15 11.46 5.68
C GLU A 32 2.69 10.16 5.07
N PHE A 33 3.35 10.23 3.92
CA PHE A 33 4.00 9.07 3.30
C PHE A 33 5.00 8.40 4.25
N ALA A 34 5.90 9.19 4.85
CA ALA A 34 6.90 8.69 5.79
C ALA A 34 6.28 8.15 7.08
N HIS A 35 5.16 8.71 7.53
CA HIS A 35 4.40 8.15 8.65
C HIS A 35 3.85 6.77 8.30
N TYR A 36 3.12 6.65 7.19
CA TYR A 36 2.54 5.37 6.76
C TYR A 36 3.58 4.32 6.41
N ALA A 37 4.73 4.70 5.83
CA ALA A 37 5.85 3.79 5.60
C ALA A 37 6.37 3.15 6.90
N ARG A 38 6.53 3.97 7.96
CA ARG A 38 6.97 3.50 9.27
C ARG A 38 5.95 2.59 9.92
N GLU A 39 4.67 2.98 9.85
CA GLU A 39 3.57 2.17 10.35
C GLU A 39 3.48 0.82 9.64
N LEU A 40 3.68 0.80 8.32
CA LEU A 40 3.64 -0.41 7.51
C LEU A 40 4.79 -1.36 7.83
N ILE A 41 6.02 -0.85 7.97
CA ILE A 41 7.17 -1.66 8.38
C ILE A 41 6.91 -2.27 9.77
N ARG A 42 6.35 -1.47 10.69
CA ARG A 42 6.02 -1.92 12.03
C ARG A 42 4.93 -2.99 12.04
N SER A 43 3.87 -2.82 11.25
CA SER A 43 2.74 -3.75 11.21
C SER A 43 3.05 -5.02 10.42
N ALA A 44 3.76 -4.91 9.31
CA ALA A 44 4.12 -6.05 8.46
C ALA A 44 5.13 -6.99 9.13
N LYS A 45 5.90 -6.50 10.11
CA LYS A 45 6.83 -7.31 10.89
C LYS A 45 6.06 -8.32 11.74
N GLY A 46 6.00 -9.56 11.27
CA GLY A 46 5.29 -10.66 11.93
C GLY A 46 3.97 -11.04 11.27
N HIS A 47 3.62 -10.43 10.14
CA HIS A 47 2.54 -10.96 9.31
C HIS A 47 2.89 -12.34 8.77
N THR A 48 1.99 -13.28 9.00
CA THR A 48 2.05 -14.65 8.51
C THR A 48 0.79 -14.95 7.66
N PRO A 49 0.75 -16.07 6.92
CA PRO A 49 -0.46 -16.48 6.20
C PRO A 49 -1.72 -16.60 7.09
N GLU A 50 -1.54 -16.90 8.38
CA GLU A 50 -2.60 -17.01 9.39
C GLU A 50 -3.09 -15.65 9.90
N THR A 51 -2.37 -14.57 9.61
CA THR A 51 -2.84 -13.21 9.95
C THR A 51 -4.19 -12.96 9.27
N PRO A 52 -5.17 -12.35 9.98
CA PRO A 52 -6.49 -12.10 9.43
C PRO A 52 -6.42 -11.43 8.05
N VAL A 53 -7.20 -11.95 7.11
CA VAL A 53 -7.21 -11.47 5.72
C VAL A 53 -7.50 -9.98 5.64
N GLU A 54 -8.36 -9.46 6.51
CA GLU A 54 -8.68 -8.02 6.62
C GLU A 54 -7.44 -7.17 6.96
N ALA A 55 -6.64 -7.59 7.95
CA ALA A 55 -5.43 -6.87 8.36
C ALA A 55 -4.37 -6.87 7.25
N ARG A 56 -4.22 -8.01 6.56
CA ARG A 56 -3.35 -8.12 5.38
C ARG A 56 -3.88 -7.26 4.23
N ALA A 57 -5.19 -7.23 4.01
CA ALA A 57 -5.84 -6.45 2.96
C ALA A 57 -5.71 -4.93 3.20
N MET A 58 -5.87 -4.47 4.44
CA MET A 58 -5.64 -3.08 4.82
C MET A 58 -4.18 -2.66 4.56
N THR A 59 -3.23 -3.53 4.89
CA THR A 59 -1.80 -3.29 4.62
C THR A 59 -1.53 -3.17 3.12
N ALA A 60 -2.11 -4.07 2.32
CA ALA A 60 -2.00 -4.00 0.86
C ALA A 60 -2.67 -2.73 0.30
N ALA A 61 -3.80 -2.30 0.86
CA ALA A 61 -4.47 -1.07 0.46
C ALA A 61 -3.62 0.18 0.75
N LEU A 62 -2.94 0.22 1.90
CA LEU A 62 -2.02 1.30 2.23
C LEU A 62 -0.82 1.34 1.27
N LEU A 63 -0.26 0.18 0.89
CA LEU A 63 0.78 0.10 -0.15
C LEU A 63 0.30 0.69 -1.48
N CYS A 64 -0.94 0.39 -1.90
CA CYS A 64 -1.49 0.98 -3.12
C CYS A 64 -1.58 2.52 -3.04
N LYS A 65 -1.96 3.08 -1.88
CA LYS A 65 -2.00 4.54 -1.68
C LYS A 65 -0.62 5.17 -1.73
N MET A 66 0.38 4.50 -1.14
CA MET A 66 1.77 4.94 -1.21
C MET A 66 2.31 4.91 -2.64
N GLN A 67 2.06 3.85 -3.40
CA GLN A 67 2.44 3.78 -4.82
C GLN A 67 1.76 4.84 -5.68
N ALA A 68 0.50 5.17 -5.39
CA ALA A 68 -0.21 6.23 -6.11
C ALA A 68 0.41 7.60 -5.85
N TYR A 69 0.85 7.87 -4.62
CA TYR A 69 1.55 9.10 -4.27
C TYR A 69 2.93 9.20 -4.93
N ASP A 70 3.70 8.11 -4.90
CA ASP A 70 5.04 8.04 -5.51
C ASP A 70 5.00 8.36 -7.01
N ARG A 71 4.06 7.75 -7.74
CA ARG A 71 3.84 8.04 -9.17
C ARG A 71 3.44 9.49 -9.46
N LEU A 72 2.75 10.13 -8.52
CA LEU A 72 2.33 11.52 -8.64
C LEU A 72 3.53 12.46 -8.45
N ILE A 73 4.44 12.15 -7.51
CA ILE A 73 5.73 12.83 -7.39
C ILE A 73 6.56 12.64 -8.66
N GLU A 74 6.74 11.40 -9.12
CA GLU A 74 7.50 11.11 -10.35
C GLU A 74 6.95 11.89 -11.55
N ALA A 75 5.63 12.04 -11.65
CA ALA A 75 5.01 12.83 -12.71
C ALA A 75 5.33 14.33 -12.59
N PHE A 76 5.34 14.89 -11.37
CA PHE A 76 5.76 16.27 -11.15
C PHE A 76 7.24 16.49 -11.47
N ASP A 77 8.11 15.60 -11.02
CA ASP A 77 9.55 15.68 -11.29
C ASP A 77 9.86 15.66 -12.79
N ARG A 78 9.15 14.81 -13.56
CA ARG A 78 9.30 14.73 -15.02
C ARG A 78 8.80 15.98 -15.75
N MET A 79 7.73 16.60 -15.23
CA MET A 79 7.23 17.88 -15.75
C MET A 79 8.24 19.00 -15.49
N ASP A 80 8.81 19.07 -14.29
CA ASP A 80 9.85 20.04 -13.94
C ASP A 80 11.14 19.85 -14.76
N ALA A 81 11.45 18.61 -15.13
CA ALA A 81 12.56 18.26 -16.03
C ALA A 81 12.26 18.55 -17.53
N GLY A 82 11.03 18.91 -17.89
CA GLY A 82 10.61 19.19 -19.28
C GLY A 82 10.45 17.95 -20.16
N GLU A 83 10.20 16.78 -19.56
CA GLU A 83 10.04 15.50 -20.28
C GLU A 83 8.59 15.21 -20.71
N ILE A 84 7.64 16.01 -20.25
CA ILE A 84 6.19 15.93 -20.53
C ILE A 84 5.56 17.32 -20.54
#